data_AF-A0A8T7DDJ3-F1
#
_entry.id   AF-A0A8T7DDJ3-F1
#
_cell.length_a   1.000
_cell.length_b   1.000
_cell.length_c   1.000
_cell.angle_alpha   90.00
_cell.angle_beta   90.00
_cell.angle_gamma   90.00
#
_symmetry.space_group_name_H-M   'P 1'
#
loop_
_entity.id
_entity.type
_entity.pdbx_description
1 polymer ?
#
loop_
_entity_poly.entity_id
_entity_poly.type
_entity_poly.pdbx_seq_one_letter_code
_entity_poly.pdbx_strand_id
1 'polypeptide(L)'
;MSKIPALIGLLLLYLTGASLQAAKAPAIDTEYTADKIAEDVYVIHGPLETPNPINQGFMNNPGIIITDAGVVVVDPGGSVQSGEMVISHIEKLTDKPVVAVFDSHVHGDHWLGNQAFMEKYPEVKIYAHHEMIKAVKL
;
A
#
# COMPACT_ATOMS: atom_id res chain seq x y z
N MET A 1 -38.78 -10.37 -37.58
CA MET A 1 -38.61 -10.88 -36.20
C MET A 1 -38.00 -9.75 -35.37
N SER A 2 -38.63 -9.38 -34.24
CA SER A 2 -38.27 -8.19 -33.46
C SER A 2 -36.89 -8.34 -32.80
N LYS A 3 -35.99 -7.36 -32.99
CA LYS A 3 -34.65 -7.31 -32.37
C LYS A 3 -34.68 -6.85 -30.89
N ILE A 4 -35.86 -6.50 -30.38
CA ILE A 4 -36.09 -5.95 -29.03
C ILE A 4 -35.68 -6.94 -27.91
N PRO A 5 -35.92 -8.26 -27.99
CA PRO A 5 -35.51 -9.20 -26.94
C PRO A 5 -33.98 -9.31 -26.81
N ALA A 6 -33.26 -9.20 -27.93
CA ALA A 6 -31.79 -9.25 -27.95
C ALA A 6 -31.17 -7.98 -27.34
N LEU A 7 -31.79 -6.81 -27.56
CA LEU A 7 -31.33 -5.54 -26.97
C LEU A 7 -31.54 -5.51 -25.44
N ILE A 8 -32.67 -6.04 -24.95
CA ILE A 8 -32.96 -6.15 -23.51
C ILE A 8 -31.99 -7.13 -22.83
N GLY A 9 -31.68 -8.26 -23.48
CA GLY A 9 -30.70 -9.22 -22.98
C GLY A 9 -29.28 -8.64 -22.88
N LEU A 10 -28.86 -7.83 -23.86
CA LEU A 10 -27.56 -7.17 -23.85
C LEU A 10 -27.47 -6.07 -22.76
N LEU A 11 -28.55 -5.32 -22.55
CA LEU A 11 -28.64 -4.29 -21.53
C LEU A 11 -28.62 -4.89 -20.11
N LEU A 12 -29.29 -6.04 -19.91
CA LEU A 12 -29.26 -6.78 -18.65
C LEU A 12 -27.86 -7.36 -18.36
N LEU A 13 -27.13 -7.86 -19.37
CA LEU A 13 -25.73 -8.28 -19.20
C LEU A 13 -24.79 -7.11 -18.87
N TYR A 14 -25.04 -5.93 -19.44
CA TYR A 14 -24.28 -4.71 -19.14
C TYR A 14 -24.53 -4.24 -17.70
N LEU A 15 -25.78 -4.32 -17.23
CA LEU A 15 -26.17 -3.92 -15.88
C LEU A 15 -25.72 -4.92 -14.79
N THR A 16 -25.59 -6.22 -15.09
CA THR A 16 -25.03 -7.21 -14.16
C THR A 16 -23.50 -7.28 -14.20
N GLY A 17 -22.87 -6.93 -15.33
CA GLY A 17 -21.41 -6.82 -15.43
C GLY A 17 -20.83 -5.59 -14.73
N ALA A 18 -21.61 -4.51 -14.62
CA ALA A 18 -21.19 -3.27 -13.97
C ALA A 18 -21.14 -3.33 -12.44
N SER A 19 -21.61 -4.41 -11.80
CA SER A 19 -21.68 -4.54 -10.34
C SER A 19 -20.62 -5.45 -9.71
N LEU A 20 -19.70 -6.01 -10.51
CA LEU A 20 -18.43 -6.55 -10.00
C LEU A 20 -17.33 -5.48 -10.06
N GLN A 21 -17.50 -4.37 -9.35
CA GLN A 21 -16.31 -3.71 -8.83
C GLN A 21 -15.75 -4.63 -7.74
N ALA A 22 -14.51 -5.10 -7.91
CA ALA A 22 -13.81 -5.79 -6.84
C ALA A 22 -13.76 -4.86 -5.62
N ALA A 23 -14.48 -5.21 -4.55
CA ALA A 23 -14.44 -4.46 -3.31
C ALA A 23 -13.00 -4.49 -2.77
N LYS A 24 -12.50 -3.34 -2.32
CA LYS A 24 -11.20 -3.25 -1.65
C LYS A 24 -11.19 -4.21 -0.46
N ALA A 25 -10.13 -5.00 -0.33
CA ALA A 25 -9.95 -5.88 0.83
C ALA A 25 -9.96 -5.08 2.14
N PRO A 26 -10.43 -5.67 3.27
CA PRO A 26 -10.51 -4.98 4.55
C PRO A 26 -9.13 -4.49 5.00
N ALA A 27 -9.11 -3.41 5.80
CA ALA A 27 -7.88 -2.91 6.42
C ALA A 27 -7.21 -3.99 7.27
N ILE A 28 -5.90 -3.85 7.51
CA ILE A 28 -5.18 -4.69 8.47
C ILE A 28 -5.80 -4.48 9.85
N ASP A 29 -6.31 -5.54 10.46
CA ASP A 29 -6.96 -5.54 11.78
C ASP A 29 -6.06 -6.06 12.91
N THR A 30 -4.94 -6.68 12.55
CA THR A 30 -3.87 -7.04 13.49
C THR A 30 -3.15 -5.78 13.95
N GLU A 31 -2.98 -5.63 15.26
CA GLU A 31 -2.25 -4.51 15.85
C GLU A 31 -0.74 -4.73 15.70
N TYR A 32 -0.10 -3.89 14.89
CA TYR A 32 1.35 -3.76 14.82
C TYR A 32 1.76 -2.43 15.46
N THR A 33 2.91 -2.39 16.14
CA THR A 33 3.42 -1.17 16.79
C THR A 33 4.56 -0.56 15.98
N ALA A 34 4.66 0.76 16.01
CA ALA A 34 5.82 1.49 15.50
C ALA A 34 6.81 1.69 16.64
N ASP A 35 7.80 0.82 16.72
CA ASP A 35 8.78 0.80 17.80
C ASP A 35 9.85 1.87 17.54
N LYS A 36 10.08 2.73 18.53
CA LYS A 36 11.12 3.78 18.45
C LYS A 36 12.50 3.16 18.65
N ILE A 37 13.34 3.16 17.61
CA ILE A 37 14.68 2.58 17.65
C ILE A 37 15.80 3.62 17.81
N ALA A 38 15.51 4.88 17.49
CA ALA A 38 16.38 6.04 17.77
C ALA A 38 15.53 7.31 17.88
N GLU A 39 16.17 8.46 18.14
CA GLU A 39 15.49 9.76 17.99
C GLU A 39 14.93 9.88 16.57
N ASP A 40 13.63 10.15 16.47
CA ASP A 40 12.91 10.31 15.21
C ASP A 40 12.95 9.15 14.21
N VAL A 41 13.37 7.95 14.64
CA VAL A 41 13.42 6.73 13.82
C VAL A 41 12.61 5.61 14.46
N TYR A 42 11.70 5.04 13.67
CA TYR A 42 10.76 4.02 14.08
C TYR A 42 10.73 2.86 13.07
N VAL A 43 10.39 1.66 13.54
CA VAL A 43 10.18 0.47 12.70
C VAL A 43 8.88 -0.21 13.10
N ILE A 44 8.06 -0.59 12.13
CA ILE A 44 6.93 -1.49 12.37
C ILE A 44 7.41 -2.91 12.09
N HIS A 45 7.46 -3.75 13.11
CA HIS A 45 7.97 -5.12 12.96
C HIS A 45 6.89 -6.06 12.42
N GLY A 46 7.14 -6.62 11.24
CA GLY A 46 6.28 -7.63 10.63
C GLY A 46 6.46 -9.02 11.23
N PRO A 47 5.45 -9.89 11.05
CA PRO A 47 5.54 -11.30 11.43
C PRO A 47 6.60 -12.04 10.61
N LEU A 48 7.16 -13.12 11.17
CA LEU A 48 8.15 -13.96 10.49
C LEU A 48 7.50 -15.00 9.57
N GLU A 49 6.18 -15.16 9.67
CA GLU A 49 5.38 -16.04 8.86
C GLU A 49 5.22 -15.54 7.42
N THR A 50 5.03 -16.47 6.49
CA THR A 50 4.63 -16.16 5.11
C THR A 50 3.23 -15.50 5.07
N PRO A 51 2.85 -14.84 3.96
CA PRO A 51 1.53 -14.26 3.80
C PRO A 51 0.43 -15.28 4.07
N ASN A 52 -0.50 -14.94 4.96
CA ASN A 52 -1.60 -15.82 5.36
C ASN A 52 -2.81 -14.97 5.81
N PRO A 53 -3.98 -15.59 6.03
CA PRO A 53 -5.19 -14.85 6.43
C PRO A 53 -5.07 -14.09 7.75
N ILE A 54 -4.22 -14.51 8.68
CA ILE A 54 -4.03 -13.88 10.00
C ILE A 54 -3.24 -12.58 9.84
N ASN A 55 -2.10 -12.60 9.14
CA ASN A 55 -1.31 -11.37 8.92
C ASN A 55 -1.82 -10.50 7.76
N GLN A 56 -2.87 -10.92 7.07
CA GLN A 56 -3.46 -10.24 5.90
C GLN A 56 -2.42 -9.89 4.82
N GLY A 57 -1.35 -10.70 4.72
CA GLY A 57 -0.25 -10.52 3.79
C GLY A 57 0.85 -9.54 4.23
N PHE A 58 0.77 -8.97 5.43
CA PHE A 58 1.85 -8.17 5.99
C PHE A 58 2.97 -9.06 6.52
N MET A 59 4.21 -8.81 6.10
CA MET A 59 5.38 -9.64 6.43
C MET A 59 6.73 -8.90 6.33
N ASN A 60 6.73 -7.56 6.28
CA ASN A 60 7.94 -6.76 6.13
C ASN A 60 8.13 -5.81 7.33
N ASN A 61 9.20 -5.02 7.31
CA ASN A 61 9.53 -4.08 8.40
C ASN A 61 9.58 -2.62 7.91
N PRO A 62 8.44 -1.93 7.72
CA PRO A 62 8.43 -0.53 7.30
C PRO A 62 9.21 0.35 8.27
N GLY A 63 10.17 1.11 7.74
CA GLY A 63 10.94 2.11 8.47
C GLY A 63 10.31 3.50 8.33
N ILE A 64 10.27 4.27 9.41
CA ILE A 64 9.74 5.64 9.44
C ILE A 64 10.83 6.54 10.04
N ILE A 65 11.25 7.55 9.27
CA ILE A 65 12.30 8.49 9.67
C ILE A 65 11.73 9.90 9.56
N ILE A 66 11.61 10.59 10.70
CA ILE A 66 11.10 11.96 10.76
C ILE A 66 12.29 12.92 10.61
N THR A 67 12.21 13.83 9.65
CA THR A 67 13.25 14.84 9.38
C THR A 67 12.67 16.24 9.41
N ASP A 68 13.50 17.28 9.29
CA ASP A 68 13.01 18.67 9.18
C ASP A 68 12.21 18.92 7.90
N ALA A 69 12.53 18.22 6.81
CA ALA A 69 11.84 18.37 5.53
C ALA A 69 10.50 17.61 5.48
N GLY A 70 10.34 16.58 6.31
CA GLY A 70 9.18 15.68 6.29
C GLY A 70 9.56 14.27 6.71
N VAL A 71 8.64 13.33 6.47
CA VAL A 71 8.84 11.92 6.79
C VAL A 71 9.38 11.17 5.58
N VAL A 72 10.41 10.35 5.82
CA VAL A 72 10.93 9.38 4.86
C VAL A 72 10.49 7.99 5.30
N VAL A 73 9.93 7.22 4.38
CA VAL A 73 9.53 5.82 4.62
C VAL A 73 10.46 4.89 3.85
N VAL A 74 10.79 3.76 4.46
CA VAL A 74 11.51 2.66 3.81
C VAL A 74 10.59 1.45 3.78
N ASP A 75 10.36 0.88 2.59
CA ASP A 75 9.57 -0.34 2.36
C ASP A 75 8.12 -0.27 2.92
N PRO A 76 7.16 0.36 2.22
CA PRO A 76 5.81 0.65 2.71
C PRO A 76 4.88 -0.56 2.87
N GLY A 77 5.36 -1.77 2.60
CA GLY A 77 4.60 -3.01 2.70
C GLY A 77 4.06 -3.54 1.38
N GLY A 78 3.33 -4.65 1.47
CA GLY A 78 2.89 -5.47 0.33
C GLY A 78 1.52 -5.18 -0.25
N SER A 79 0.79 -4.18 0.24
CA SER A 79 -0.56 -3.86 -0.24
C SER A 79 -0.96 -2.42 0.08
N VAL A 80 -2.06 -1.94 -0.54
CA VAL A 80 -2.68 -0.66 -0.17
C VAL A 80 -3.00 -0.63 1.32
N GLN A 81 -3.51 -1.74 1.86
CA GLN A 81 -3.88 -1.88 3.27
C GLN A 81 -2.67 -1.77 4.20
N SER A 82 -1.51 -2.35 3.84
CA SER A 82 -0.29 -2.18 4.63
C SER A 82 0.23 -0.75 4.55
N GLY A 83 0.20 -0.12 3.37
CA GLY A 83 0.61 1.27 3.22
C GLY A 83 -0.26 2.22 4.04
N GLU A 84 -1.58 2.02 4.05
CA GLU A 84 -2.52 2.78 4.89
C GLU A 84 -2.27 2.58 6.38
N MET A 85 -1.95 1.35 6.80
CA MET A 85 -1.57 1.06 8.18
C MET A 85 -0.31 1.85 8.56
N VAL A 86 0.73 1.86 7.72
CA VAL A 86 1.96 2.66 7.94
C VAL A 86 1.65 4.15 8.01
N ILE A 87 0.83 4.69 7.10
CA ILE A 87 0.39 6.10 7.13
C ILE A 87 -0.32 6.44 8.44
N SER A 88 -1.19 5.56 8.94
CA SER A 88 -1.87 5.76 10.21
C SER A 88 -0.92 5.83 11.41
N HIS A 89 0.22 5.12 11.37
CA HIS A 89 1.27 5.25 12.37
C HIS A 89 2.00 6.59 12.24
N ILE A 90 2.32 7.01 11.02
CA ILE A 90 2.97 8.30 10.77
C ILE A 90 2.12 9.45 11.32
N GLU A 91 0.80 9.44 11.06
CA GLU A 91 -0.14 10.47 11.55
C GLU A 91 -0.24 10.52 13.08
N LYS A 92 0.06 9.43 13.79
CA LYS A 92 0.14 9.42 15.26
C LYS A 92 1.46 9.98 15.78
N LEU A 93 2.52 9.93 14.97
CA LEU A 93 3.88 10.35 15.35
C LEU A 93 4.15 11.82 15.01
N THR A 94 3.58 12.34 13.92
CA THR A 94 3.85 13.70 13.44
C THR A 94 2.81 14.21 12.45
N ASP A 95 2.63 15.53 12.39
CA ASP A 95 1.83 16.23 11.37
C ASP A 95 2.62 16.53 10.08
N LYS A 96 3.91 16.18 10.03
CA LYS A 96 4.76 16.43 8.86
C LYS A 96 4.33 15.56 7.67
N PRO A 97 4.39 16.07 6.42
CA PRO A 97 4.05 15.27 5.25
C PRO A 97 5.11 14.19 4.99
N VAL A 98 4.70 13.08 4.34
CA VAL A 98 5.65 12.13 3.77
C VAL A 98 6.23 12.73 2.50
N VAL A 99 7.55 12.87 2.45
CA VAL A 99 8.26 13.51 1.32
C VAL A 99 8.96 12.50 0.42
N ALA A 100 9.30 11.32 0.94
CA ALA A 100 9.94 10.28 0.17
C ALA A 100 9.57 8.87 0.68
N VAL A 101 9.50 7.93 -0.25
CA VAL A 101 9.48 6.49 0.02
C VAL A 101 10.69 5.86 -0.69
N PHE A 102 11.41 4.98 0.00
CA PHE A 102 12.50 4.20 -0.56
C PHE A 102 12.14 2.73 -0.55
N ASP A 103 12.14 2.11 -1.73
CA ASP A 103 11.95 0.68 -1.88
C ASP A 103 13.32 0.00 -2.01
N SER A 104 13.59 -0.97 -1.15
CA SER A 104 14.90 -1.62 -1.05
C SER A 104 15.17 -2.59 -2.19
N HIS A 105 14.16 -3.36 -2.63
CA HIS A 105 14.29 -4.36 -3.70
C HIS A 105 12.95 -4.83 -4.28
N VAL A 106 13.01 -5.73 -5.27
CA VAL A 106 11.90 -6.11 -6.17
C VAL A 106 10.74 -6.88 -5.54
N HIS A 107 10.91 -7.45 -4.34
CA HIS A 107 9.84 -8.24 -3.73
C HIS A 107 8.64 -7.36 -3.36
N GLY A 108 7.43 -7.88 -3.63
CA GLY A 108 6.19 -7.09 -3.57
C GLY A 108 5.90 -6.47 -2.21
N ASP A 109 6.34 -7.13 -1.13
CA ASP A 109 6.23 -6.66 0.25
C ASP A 109 7.06 -5.41 0.56
N HIS A 110 7.90 -4.96 -0.37
CA HIS A 110 8.72 -3.76 -0.22
C HIS A 110 8.26 -2.57 -1.06
N TRP A 111 7.21 -2.69 -1.90
CA TRP A 111 6.83 -1.57 -2.78
C TRP A 111 5.35 -1.51 -3.18
N LEU A 112 4.56 -2.58 -3.01
CA LEU A 112 3.14 -2.55 -3.40
C LEU A 112 2.32 -1.56 -2.55
N GLY A 113 2.77 -1.27 -1.32
CA GLY A 113 2.21 -0.24 -0.46
C GLY A 113 2.35 1.19 -0.98
N ASN A 114 3.21 1.42 -1.98
CA ASN A 114 3.40 2.74 -2.60
C ASN A 114 2.09 3.37 -3.10
N GLN A 115 1.12 2.56 -3.52
CA GLN A 115 -0.17 3.07 -3.97
C GLN A 115 -0.86 3.93 -2.90
N ALA A 116 -0.87 3.48 -1.64
CA ALA A 116 -1.48 4.25 -0.55
C ALA A 116 -0.78 5.60 -0.33
N PHE A 117 0.55 5.61 -0.47
CA PHE A 117 1.34 6.83 -0.35
C PHE A 117 1.09 7.80 -1.51
N MET A 118 0.99 7.31 -2.75
CA MET A 118 0.66 8.16 -3.90
C MET A 118 -0.76 8.73 -3.81
N GLU A 119 -1.71 7.97 -3.29
CA GLU A 119 -3.10 8.42 -3.09
C GLU A 119 -3.19 9.49 -1.98
N LYS A 120 -2.48 9.32 -0.87
CA LYS A 120 -2.48 10.26 0.26
C LYS A 120 -1.61 11.49 0.02
N TYR A 121 -0.45 11.32 -0.63
CA TYR A 121 0.57 12.33 -0.87
C TYR A 121 0.91 12.39 -2.38
N PRO A 122 0.11 13.08 -3.21
CA PRO A 122 0.27 13.06 -4.66
C PRO A 122 1.63 13.53 -5.20
N GLU A 123 2.39 14.30 -4.40
CA GLU A 123 3.71 14.80 -4.77
C GLU A 123 4.88 13.96 -4.24
N VAL A 124 4.59 12.88 -3.49
CA VAL A 124 5.61 12.03 -2.86
C VAL A 124 6.56 11.46 -3.91
N LYS A 125 7.85 11.42 -3.58
CA LYS A 125 8.87 10.81 -4.43
C LYS A 125 9.12 9.38 -3.99
N ILE A 126 8.97 8.44 -4.92
CA ILE A 126 9.31 7.03 -4.71
C ILE A 126 10.68 6.79 -5.36
N TYR A 127 11.63 6.35 -4.55
CA TYR A 127 13.00 6.04 -4.94
C TYR A 127 13.25 4.55 -4.84
N ALA A 128 14.00 4.02 -5.80
CA ALA A 128 14.45 2.65 -5.81
C ALA A 128 15.72 2.55 -6.67
N HIS A 129 16.47 1.46 -6.52
CA HIS A 129 17.57 1.20 -7.44
C HIS A 129 17.06 1.04 -8.88
N HIS A 130 17.76 1.59 -9.87
CA HIS A 130 17.28 1.59 -11.26
C HIS A 130 17.02 0.19 -11.84
N GLU A 131 17.80 -0.82 -11.41
CA GLU A 131 17.55 -2.22 -11.79
C GLU A 131 16.26 -2.79 -11.18
N MET A 132 15.88 -2.40 -9.95
CA MET A 132 14.58 -2.76 -9.39
C MET A 132 13.45 -2.15 -10.20
N ILE A 133 13.57 -0.86 -10.55
CA ILE A 133 12.57 -0.15 -11.35
C ILE A 133 12.35 -0.84 -12.69
N LYS A 134 13.42 -1.34 -13.33
CA LYS A 134 13.30 -2.13 -14.55
C LYS A 134 12.56 -3.45 -14.30
N ALA A 135 12.92 -4.17 -13.24
CA ALA A 135 12.37 -5.49 -12.94
C ALA A 135 10.86 -5.48 -12.66
N VAL A 136 10.32 -4.41 -12.06
CA VAL A 136 8.87 -4.28 -11.76
C VAL A 136 8.04 -3.68 -12.91
N LYS A 137 8.67 -3.23 -14.00
CA LYS A 137 8.02 -2.61 -15.17
C LYS A 137 7.87 -3.55 -16.37
N LEU A 138 8.40 -4.77 -16.29
CA LEU A 138 8.28 -5.80 -17.33
C LEU A 138 6.89 -6.44 -17.29
#